data_AF-A0A6S6M5Y9-F1
#
_entry.id   AF-A0A6S6M5Y9-F1
#
_cell.length_a   1.000
_cell.length_b   1.000
_cell.length_c   1.000
_cell.angle_alpha   90.00
_cell.angle_beta   90.00
_cell.angle_gamma   90.00
#
_symmetry.space_group_name_H-M   'P 1'
#
loop_
_entity.id
_entity.type
_entity.pdbx_description
1 polymer ?
#
loop_
_entity_poly.entity_id
_entity_poly.type
_entity_poly.pdbx_seq_one_letter_code
_entity_poly.pdbx_strand_id
1 'polypeptide(L)'
;MNMFTALMATVTLTMTAVMLPRIYLSWLVAEERCLEGEIEQLQALLEEQNGWVRRHFGCGAAAVAMIWMVKSSQQDLEIPASMAVALGAYAVISMAFAVLESLVAQKIATFLQTVPVPVKVREEGEW
;
A
#
# COMPACT_ATOMS: atom_id res chain seq x y z
N MET A 1 -10.40 17.18 23.40
CA MET A 1 -10.08 15.99 22.58
C MET A 1 -10.14 14.77 23.48
N ASN A 2 -10.95 13.75 23.16
CA ASN A 2 -11.02 12.55 24.01
C ASN A 2 -9.77 11.66 23.80
N MET A 3 -9.45 10.82 24.80
CA MET A 3 -8.26 9.98 24.80
C MET A 3 -8.17 9.06 23.58
N PHE A 4 -9.29 8.52 23.11
CA PHE A 4 -9.37 7.66 21.92
C PHE A 4 -9.01 8.39 20.62
N THR A 5 -9.48 9.64 20.47
CA THR A 5 -9.16 10.49 19.33
C THR A 5 -7.66 10.80 19.31
N ALA A 6 -7.08 11.11 20.46
CA ALA A 6 -5.64 11.34 20.61
C ALA A 6 -4.83 10.10 20.22
N LEU A 7 -5.22 8.93 20.71
CA LEU A 7 -4.53 7.66 20.43
C LEU A 7 -4.59 7.32 18.94
N MET A 8 -5.76 7.44 18.30
CA MET A 8 -5.90 7.20 16.86
C MET A 8 -5.08 8.19 16.02
N ALA A 9 -5.06 9.46 16.41
CA ALA A 9 -4.23 10.47 15.74
C ALA A 9 -2.74 10.12 15.86
N THR A 10 -2.26 9.74 17.04
CA THR A 10 -0.87 9.31 17.25
C THR A 10 -0.53 8.07 16.42
N VAL A 11 -1.39 7.04 16.41
CA VAL A 11 -1.17 5.84 15.58
C VAL A 11 -1.08 6.23 14.10
N THR A 12 -1.98 7.08 13.63
CA THR A 12 -2.01 7.53 12.23
C THR A 12 -0.76 8.32 11.86
N LEU A 13 -0.31 9.23 12.74
CA LEU A 13 0.90 10.03 12.54
C LEU A 13 2.16 9.17 12.56
N THR A 14 2.29 8.26 13.53
CA THR A 14 3.44 7.34 13.61
C THR A 14 3.49 6.43 12.39
N MET A 15 2.35 5.88 11.96
CA MET A 15 2.26 5.10 10.73
C MET A 15 2.73 5.95 9.53
N THR A 16 2.28 7.20 9.44
CA THR A 16 2.67 8.10 8.34
C THR A 16 4.16 8.40 8.33
N ALA A 17 4.74 8.67 9.51
CA ALA A 17 6.17 8.96 9.66
C ALA A 17 7.07 7.78 9.26
N VAL A 18 6.59 6.55 9.41
CA VAL A 18 7.34 5.33 9.05
C VAL A 18 7.09 4.93 7.60
N MET A 19 5.83 4.97 7.15
CA MET A 19 5.44 4.47 5.84
C MET A 19 5.93 5.37 4.71
N LEU A 20 5.88 6.70 4.86
CA LEU A 20 6.32 7.62 3.81
C LEU A 20 7.79 7.40 3.40
N PRO A 21 8.76 7.36 4.34
CA PRO A 21 10.15 7.02 4.00
C PRO A 21 10.29 5.63 3.37
N ARG A 22 9.56 4.62 3.85
CA ARG A 22 9.60 3.25 3.29
C ARG A 22 9.10 3.20 1.84
N ILE A 23 7.99 3.88 1.54
CA ILE A 23 7.45 3.99 0.19
C ILE A 23 8.46 4.69 -0.72
N TYR A 24 9.05 5.78 -0.24
CA TYR A 24 10.06 6.52 -0.99
C TYR A 24 11.32 5.69 -1.29
N LEU A 25 11.82 4.95 -0.29
CA LEU A 25 12.93 4.02 -0.49
C LEU A 25 12.58 2.91 -1.48
N SER A 26 11.36 2.36 -1.40
CA SER A 26 10.86 1.36 -2.36
C SER A 26 10.85 1.90 -3.79
N TRP A 27 10.50 3.18 -3.96
CA TRP A 27 10.55 3.84 -5.27
C TRP A 27 11.98 3.95 -5.81
N LEU A 28 12.93 4.36 -4.97
CA LEU A 28 14.34 4.48 -5.35
C LEU A 28 14.93 3.12 -5.73
N VAL A 29 14.68 2.09 -4.91
CA VAL A 29 15.14 0.72 -5.19
C VAL A 29 14.51 0.20 -6.49
N ALA A 30 13.21 0.44 -6.71
CA ALA A 30 12.58 0.07 -7.97
C ALA A 30 13.26 0.72 -9.18
N GLU A 31 13.66 1.99 -9.08
CA GLU A 31 14.33 2.72 -10.15
C GLU A 31 15.73 2.19 -10.45
N GLU A 32 16.54 1.98 -9.40
CA GLU A 32 17.87 1.38 -9.50
C GLU A 32 17.81 0.00 -10.17
N ARG A 33 16.92 -0.87 -9.70
CA ARG A 33 16.77 -2.23 -10.21
C ARG A 33 16.23 -2.29 -11.64
N CYS A 34 15.40 -1.31 -12.04
CA CYS A 34 15.00 -1.14 -13.44
C CYS A 34 16.18 -0.77 -14.33
N LEU A 35 17.07 0.11 -13.86
CA LEU A 35 18.28 0.47 -14.63
C LEU A 35 19.27 -0.70 -14.74
N GLU A 36 19.41 -1.48 -13.67
CA GLU A 36 20.28 -2.67 -13.63
C GLU A 36 19.71 -3.88 -14.38
N GLY A 37 18.41 -3.88 -14.69
CA GLY A 37 17.74 -4.97 -15.41
C GLY A 37 17.54 -6.24 -14.57
N GLU A 38 17.47 -6.11 -13.25
CA GLU A 38 17.39 -7.25 -12.34
C GLU A 38 15.95 -7.78 -12.18
N ILE A 39 15.51 -8.55 -13.16
CA ILE A 39 14.12 -9.01 -13.31
C ILE A 39 13.60 -9.79 -12.09
N GLU A 40 14.36 -10.73 -11.54
CA GLU A 40 13.93 -11.55 -10.40
C GLU A 40 13.70 -10.70 -9.14
N GLN A 41 14.58 -9.73 -8.89
CA GLN A 41 14.47 -8.84 -7.74
C GLN A 41 13.31 -7.86 -7.90
N LEU A 42 13.07 -7.39 -9.13
CA LEU A 42 11.89 -6.58 -9.46
C LEU A 42 10.58 -7.35 -9.27
N GLN A 43 10.53 -8.64 -9.61
CA GLN A 43 9.36 -9.48 -9.35
C GLN A 43 9.10 -9.63 -7.85
N ALA A 44 10.13 -9.90 -7.06
CA ALA A 44 10.00 -9.98 -5.60
C ALA A 44 9.52 -8.65 -5.00
N LEU A 45 10.08 -7.52 -5.47
CA LEU A 45 9.66 -6.19 -5.03
C LEU A 45 8.21 -5.90 -5.43
N LEU A 46 7.77 -6.30 -6.62
CA LEU A 46 6.39 -6.15 -7.07
C LEU A 46 5.40 -6.93 -6.19
N GLU A 47 5.73 -8.17 -5.83
CA GLU A 47 4.92 -8.96 -4.91
C GLU A 47 4.82 -8.30 -3.53
N GLU A 48 5.92 -7.77 -3.02
CA GLU A 48 5.94 -7.03 -1.77
C GLU A 48 5.02 -5.81 -1.83
N GLN A 49 5.14 -4.97 -2.88
CA GLN A 49 4.30 -3.78 -3.02
C GLN A 49 2.82 -4.14 -3.14
N ASN A 50 2.47 -5.17 -3.91
CA ASN A 50 1.09 -5.66 -3.99
C ASN A 50 0.56 -6.13 -2.63
N GLY A 51 1.42 -6.73 -1.79
CA GLY A 51 1.10 -7.07 -0.41
C GLY A 51 0.74 -5.83 0.43
N TRP A 52 1.53 -4.76 0.32
CA TRP A 52 1.26 -3.51 1.02
C TRP A 52 0.01 -2.79 0.53
N VAL A 53 -0.23 -2.76 -0.78
CA VAL A 53 -1.48 -2.22 -1.37
C VAL A 53 -2.69 -2.91 -0.74
N ARG A 54 -2.69 -4.26 -0.70
CA ARG A 54 -3.81 -5.03 -0.11
C ARG A 54 -4.01 -4.72 1.37
N ARG A 55 -2.93 -4.58 2.14
CA ARG A 55 -3.01 -4.24 3.57
C ARG A 55 -3.61 -2.86 3.78
N HIS A 56 -3.07 -1.85 3.10
CA HIS A 56 -3.51 -0.46 3.25
C HIS A 56 -4.94 -0.24 2.75
N PHE A 57 -5.28 -0.82 1.60
CA PHE A 57 -6.63 -0.81 1.08
C PHE A 57 -7.59 -1.55 2.02
N GLY A 58 -7.21 -2.73 2.50
CA GLY A 58 -8.02 -3.51 3.45
C GLY A 58 -8.30 -2.75 4.75
N CYS A 59 -7.27 -2.16 5.36
CA CYS A 59 -7.42 -1.35 6.57
C CYS A 59 -8.29 -0.10 6.34
N GLY A 60 -8.10 0.60 5.23
CA GLY A 60 -8.92 1.76 4.88
C GLY A 60 -10.38 1.38 4.62
N ALA A 61 -10.62 0.28 3.91
CA ALA A 61 -11.96 -0.21 3.59
C ALA A 61 -12.68 -0.69 4.87
N ALA A 62 -11.98 -1.39 5.76
CA ALA A 62 -12.51 -1.78 7.06
C ALA A 62 -12.88 -0.57 7.92
N ALA A 63 -12.04 0.47 7.95
CA ALA A 63 -12.33 1.71 8.66
C ALA A 63 -13.59 2.41 8.13
N VAL A 64 -13.75 2.49 6.79
CA VAL A 64 -14.97 3.02 6.17
C VAL A 64 -16.19 2.17 6.50
N ALA A 65 -16.07 0.84 6.44
CA ALA A 65 -17.15 -0.08 6.77
C ALA A 65 -17.61 0.10 8.23
N MET A 66 -16.67 0.25 9.17
CA MET A 66 -16.99 0.51 10.57
C MET A 66 -17.74 1.84 10.74
N ILE A 67 -17.31 2.92 10.08
CA ILE A 67 -18.02 4.21 10.12
C ILE A 67 -19.45 4.05 9.57
N TRP A 68 -19.61 3.30 8.48
CA TRP A 68 -20.90 3.07 7.85
C TRP A 68 -21.83 2.23 8.73
N MET A 69 -21.34 1.15 9.35
CA MET A 69 -22.11 0.32 10.28
C MET A 69 -22.59 1.11 11.49
N VAL A 70 -21.73 1.97 12.04
CA VAL A 70 -22.08 2.84 13.18
C VAL A 70 -23.17 3.83 12.79
N LYS A 71 -23.08 4.45 11.62
CA LYS A 71 -24.08 5.42 11.14
C LYS A 71 -25.41 4.78 10.75
N SER A 72 -25.41 3.51 10.34
CA SER A 72 -26.60 2.78 9.89
C SER A 72 -27.25 1.95 11.00
N SER A 73 -26.58 1.81 12.15
CA SER A 73 -27.14 1.16 13.34
C SER A 73 -28.37 1.91 13.85
N GLN A 74 -29.46 1.19 14.08
CA GLN A 74 -30.66 1.71 14.76
C GLN A 74 -30.47 1.85 16.27
N GLN A 75 -29.45 1.22 16.84
CA GLN A 75 -29.03 1.45 18.22
C GLN A 75 -28.13 2.68 18.22
N ASP A 76 -28.45 3.65 19.08
CA ASP A 76 -27.59 4.79 19.42
C ASP A 76 -26.34 4.24 20.11
N LEU A 77 -25.44 3.65 19.32
CA LEU A 77 -24.06 3.47 19.71
C LEU A 77 -23.54 4.89 19.85
N GLU A 78 -23.47 5.39 21.09
CA GLU A 78 -22.94 6.70 21.47
C GLU A 78 -21.45 6.83 21.10
N ILE A 79 -21.10 6.63 19.83
CA ILE A 79 -19.76 6.80 19.32
C ILE A 79 -19.54 8.30 19.24
N PRO A 80 -18.56 8.84 19.99
CA PRO A 80 -18.27 10.26 19.95
C PRO A 80 -17.98 10.68 18.51
N ALA A 81 -18.60 11.76 18.05
CA ALA A 81 -18.39 12.27 16.68
C ALA A 81 -16.90 12.47 16.35
N SER A 82 -16.07 12.78 17.35
CA SER A 82 -14.62 12.91 17.22
C SER A 82 -13.90 11.59 16.84
N MET A 83 -14.44 10.44 17.24
CA MET A 83 -13.89 9.13 16.90
C MET A 83 -14.18 8.77 15.43
N ALA A 84 -15.37 9.11 14.92
CA ALA A 84 -15.70 8.94 13.51
C ALA A 84 -14.80 9.80 12.62
N VAL A 85 -14.48 11.03 13.04
CA VAL A 85 -13.53 11.91 12.34
C VAL A 85 -12.12 11.32 12.33
N ALA A 86 -11.61 10.85 13.49
CA ALA A 86 -10.28 10.26 13.57
C ALA A 86 -10.16 8.98 12.72
N LEU A 87 -11.18 8.12 12.74
CA LEU A 87 -11.22 6.91 11.93
C LEU A 87 -11.33 7.23 10.44
N GLY A 88 -12.06 8.28 10.07
CA GLY A 88 -12.13 8.78 8.70
C GLY A 88 -10.77 9.30 8.20
N ALA A 89 -10.06 10.06 9.02
CA ALA A 89 -8.70 10.53 8.70
C ALA A 89 -7.73 9.35 8.50
N TYR A 90 -7.78 8.36 9.40
CA TYR A 90 -7.00 7.12 9.26
C TYR A 90 -7.32 6.39 7.94
N ALA A 91 -8.61 6.26 7.60
CA ALA A 91 -9.04 5.60 6.38
C ALA A 91 -8.48 6.30 5.13
N VAL A 92 -8.57 7.63 5.07
CA VAL A 92 -8.04 8.43 3.96
C VAL A 92 -6.53 8.27 3.83
N ILE A 93 -5.79 8.32 4.93
CA ILE A 93 -4.34 8.17 4.92
C ILE A 93 -3.94 6.75 4.49
N SER A 94 -4.62 5.72 4.99
CA SER A 94 -4.38 4.34 4.57
C SER A 94 -4.65 4.15 3.08
N MET A 95 -5.75 4.73 2.57
CA MET A 95 -6.05 4.71 1.13
C MET A 95 -5.01 5.46 0.30
N ALA A 96 -4.49 6.58 0.79
CA ALA A 96 -3.41 7.31 0.12
C ALA A 96 -2.14 6.46 0.03
N PHE A 97 -1.76 5.74 1.09
CA PHE A 97 -0.63 4.80 1.01
C PHE A 97 -0.90 3.65 0.03
N ALA A 98 -2.11 3.10 -0.02
CA ALA A 98 -2.45 2.10 -1.02
C ALA A 98 -2.27 2.62 -2.45
N VAL A 99 -2.62 3.88 -2.72
CA VAL A 99 -2.40 4.53 -4.02
C VAL A 99 -0.91 4.69 -4.30
N LEU A 100 -0.13 5.22 -3.36
CA LEU A 100 1.31 5.40 -3.55
C LEU A 100 2.05 4.07 -3.80
N GLU A 101 1.76 3.04 -3.01
CA GLU A 101 2.32 1.70 -3.21
C GLU A 101 1.88 1.10 -4.56
N SER A 102 0.66 1.39 -5.00
CA SER A 102 0.17 0.97 -6.33
C SER A 102 0.93 1.65 -7.46
N LEU A 103 1.34 2.92 -7.30
CA LEU A 103 2.16 3.61 -8.29
C LEU A 103 3.56 2.97 -8.40
N VAL A 104 4.16 2.59 -7.27
CA VAL A 104 5.44 1.85 -7.27
C VAL A 104 5.28 0.51 -7.99
N ALA A 105 4.24 -0.25 -7.65
CA ALA A 105 3.92 -1.53 -8.29
C ALA A 105 3.69 -1.37 -9.81
N GLN A 106 2.96 -0.34 -10.24
CA GLN A 106 2.73 -0.05 -11.65
C GLN A 106 4.01 0.29 -12.41
N LYS A 107 4.92 1.06 -11.81
CA LYS A 107 6.23 1.35 -12.41
C LYS A 107 7.00 0.06 -12.68
N ILE A 108 7.08 -0.83 -11.69
CA ILE A 108 7.78 -2.12 -11.82
C ILE A 108 7.09 -3.01 -12.86
N ALA A 109 5.77 -3.14 -12.79
CA ALA A 109 5.01 -3.97 -13.72
C ALA A 109 5.15 -3.49 -15.18
N THR A 110 5.12 -2.18 -15.39
CA THR A 110 5.33 -1.58 -16.72
C THR A 110 6.71 -1.92 -17.25
N PHE A 111 7.75 -1.77 -16.42
CA PHE A 111 9.11 -2.12 -16.81
C PHE A 111 9.20 -3.61 -17.21
N LEU A 112 8.73 -4.52 -16.35
CA LEU A 112 8.75 -5.96 -16.60
C LEU A 112 8.00 -6.37 -17.89
N GLN A 113 6.98 -5.62 -18.29
CA GLN A 113 6.25 -5.87 -19.56
C GLN A 113 7.02 -5.37 -20.79
N THR A 114 7.87 -4.35 -20.63
CA THR A 114 8.61 -3.73 -21.73
C THR A 114 10.00 -4.31 -21.95
N VAL A 115 10.60 -4.96 -20.95
CA VAL A 115 11.90 -5.61 -21.11
C VAL A 115 11.75 -6.81 -22.05
N PRO A 116 12.56 -6.90 -23.13
CA PRO A 116 12.56 -8.07 -24.00
C PRO A 116 12.98 -9.29 -23.20
N VAL A 117 12.10 -10.30 -23.14
CA VAL A 117 12.39 -11.58 -22.50
C VAL A 117 13.64 -12.17 -23.16
N PRO A 118 14.72 -12.47 -22.42
CA PRO A 118 15.85 -13.17 -23.00
C PRO A 118 15.35 -14.54 -23.48
N VAL A 119 15.29 -14.71 -24.79
CA VAL A 119 14.97 -15.99 -25.42
C VAL A 119 16.03 -16.97 -24.94
N LYS A 120 15.62 -17.98 -24.17
CA LYS A 120 16.49 -19.14 -23.90
C LYS A 120 16.82 -19.73 -25.25
N VAL A 121 18.05 -19.52 -25.72
CA VAL A 121 18.57 -20.19 -26.91
C VAL A 121 18.52 -21.67 -26.56
N ARG A 122 17.59 -22.39 -27.18
CA ARG A 122 17.54 -23.84 -27.13
C ARG A 122 18.84 -24.29 -27.79
N GLU A 123 19.77 -24.85 -27.02
CA GLU A 123 20.91 -25.55 -27.59
C GLU A 123 20.36 -26.72 -28.42
N GLU A 124 20.18 -26.48 -29.71
CA GLU A 124 19.84 -27.51 -30.67
C GLU A 124 21.08 -28.36 -30.92
N GLY A 125 21.11 -29.53 -30.29
CA GLY A 125 21.69 -30.74 -30.84
C GLY A 125 23.22 -30.86 -30.80
N GLU A 126 23.70 -31.61 -29.81
CA GLU A 126 24.74 -32.61 -30.10
C GLU A 126 24.04 -33.95 -30.28
N TRP A 127 23.86 -34.35 -31.54
CA TRP A 127 23.53 -35.72 -31.94
C TRP A 127 24.83 -36.50 -32.15
#